data_AF-A0A7J7K786-F1
#
_entry.id   AF-A0A7J7K786-F1
#
_cell.length_a   1.000
_cell.length_b   1.000
_cell.length_c   1.000
_cell.angle_alpha   90.00
_cell.angle_beta   90.00
_cell.angle_gamma   90.00
#
_symmetry.space_group_name_H-M   'P 1'
#
loop_
_entity.id
_entity.type
_entity.pdbx_description
1 polymer ?
#
loop_
_entity_poly.entity_id
_entity_poly.type
_entity_poly.pdbx_seq_one_letter_code
_entity_poly.pdbx_strand_id
1 'polypeptide(L)'
;MSLADELEVNPFYNFALNKQTYLQQVLSNGSILCVPSTSTLPVSSSTARFLELHILKPSRLYKGQYVTVWSNVNGEHQTVSWDEHNYSLTAVYAGQENTVHILYSEMAYMQGAKYNVLLIDRPLNVLKHEVPISSIPQTVQVYRIDITETSVEDMKQVLVSNSFKKLSQLVKTSSSLRQRTWCYPHFYQMQR
;
A
#
# COMPACT_ATOMS: atom_id res chain seq x y z
N MET A 1 -3.62 -4.80 -32.09
CA MET A 1 -3.65 -5.52 -30.82
C MET A 1 -5.00 -5.22 -30.19
N SER A 2 -5.80 -6.24 -29.94
CA SER A 2 -7.09 -6.08 -29.25
C SER A 2 -6.85 -5.78 -27.76
N LEU A 3 -7.87 -5.26 -27.06
CA LEU A 3 -7.77 -5.05 -25.61
C LEU A 3 -7.71 -6.38 -24.83
N ALA A 4 -8.25 -7.46 -25.41
CA ALA A 4 -8.10 -8.81 -24.87
C ALA A 4 -6.63 -9.28 -25.01
N ASP A 5 -6.02 -9.06 -26.18
CA ASP A 5 -4.61 -9.39 -26.41
C ASP A 5 -3.71 -8.58 -25.44
N GLU A 6 -4.06 -7.32 -25.17
CA GLU A 6 -3.34 -6.49 -24.19
C GLU A 6 -3.34 -7.12 -22.80
N LEU A 7 -4.49 -7.64 -22.35
CA LEU A 7 -4.60 -8.27 -21.05
C LEU A 7 -3.70 -9.50 -20.94
N GLU A 8 -3.66 -10.35 -21.97
CA GLU A 8 -2.84 -11.57 -21.99
C GLU A 8 -1.33 -11.27 -21.92
N VAL A 9 -0.87 -10.20 -22.57
CA VAL A 9 0.55 -9.80 -22.53
C VAL A 9 0.88 -8.84 -21.38
N ASN A 10 -0.12 -8.40 -20.61
CA ASN A 10 0.07 -7.40 -19.56
C ASN A 10 0.98 -7.95 -18.43
N PRO A 11 2.13 -7.32 -18.15
CA PRO A 11 3.08 -7.84 -17.18
C PRO A 11 2.54 -7.82 -15.74
N PHE A 12 1.67 -6.87 -15.41
CA PHE A 12 1.01 -6.82 -14.10
C PHE A 12 -0.03 -7.92 -13.95
N TYR A 13 -0.82 -8.19 -14.99
CA TYR A 13 -1.76 -9.32 -14.97
C TYR A 13 -1.03 -10.65 -14.83
N ASN A 14 0.03 -10.86 -15.60
CA ASN A 14 0.88 -12.05 -15.50
C ASN A 14 1.54 -12.19 -14.12
N PHE A 15 1.98 -11.09 -13.52
CA PHE A 15 2.46 -11.07 -12.14
C PHE A 15 1.37 -11.50 -11.15
N ALA A 16 0.14 -11.00 -11.29
CA ALA A 16 -0.99 -11.37 -10.45
C ALA A 16 -1.30 -12.87 -10.55
N LEU A 17 -1.34 -13.41 -11.77
CA LEU A 17 -1.57 -14.85 -12.01
C LEU A 17 -0.47 -15.72 -11.42
N ASN A 18 0.79 -15.28 -11.45
CA ASN A 18 1.90 -15.97 -10.78
C ASN A 18 1.77 -15.98 -9.24
N LYS A 19 0.92 -15.10 -8.67
CA LYS A 19 0.53 -15.09 -7.26
C LYS A 19 -0.79 -15.81 -7.03
N GLN A 20 -1.05 -16.89 -7.77
CA GLN A 20 -2.33 -17.62 -7.75
C GLN A 20 -2.83 -17.97 -6.35
N THR A 21 -1.96 -18.48 -5.47
CA THR A 21 -2.33 -18.84 -4.08
C THR A 21 -2.79 -17.64 -3.27
N TYR A 22 -2.15 -16.48 -3.46
CA TYR A 22 -2.55 -15.24 -2.82
C TYR A 22 -3.89 -14.74 -3.40
N LEU A 23 -4.03 -14.75 -4.72
CA LEU A 23 -5.29 -14.39 -5.37
C LEU A 23 -6.45 -15.28 -4.91
N GLN A 24 -6.24 -16.57 -4.70
CA GLN A 24 -7.27 -17.48 -4.17
C GLN A 24 -7.73 -17.10 -2.76
N GLN A 25 -6.81 -16.63 -1.90
CA GLN A 25 -7.15 -16.22 -0.54
C GLN A 25 -7.93 -14.91 -0.51
N VAL A 26 -7.68 -14.05 -1.49
CA VAL A 26 -8.16 -12.67 -1.48
C VAL A 26 -9.37 -12.47 -2.37
N LEU A 27 -9.45 -13.14 -3.52
CA LEU A 27 -10.59 -13.09 -4.41
C LEU A 27 -11.73 -13.93 -3.83
N SER A 28 -12.92 -13.34 -3.85
CA SER A 28 -14.17 -13.97 -3.45
C SER A 28 -15.22 -13.69 -4.52
N ASN A 29 -16.40 -14.29 -4.42
CA ASN A 29 -17.48 -14.03 -5.37
C ASN A 29 -17.80 -12.53 -5.43
N GLY A 30 -17.70 -11.96 -6.63
CA GLY A 30 -17.93 -10.54 -6.87
C GLY A 30 -16.74 -9.62 -6.58
N SER A 31 -15.56 -10.18 -6.28
CA SER A 31 -14.30 -9.44 -6.30
C SER A 31 -13.95 -8.98 -7.72
N ILE A 32 -13.18 -7.90 -7.80
CA ILE A 32 -12.70 -7.34 -9.07
C ILE A 32 -11.18 -7.20 -9.02
N LEU A 33 -10.49 -7.67 -10.06
CA LEU A 33 -9.08 -7.40 -10.30
C LEU A 33 -8.96 -6.30 -11.35
N CYS A 34 -8.42 -5.15 -10.98
CA CYS A 34 -8.23 -4.03 -11.88
C CYS A 34 -6.80 -4.04 -12.43
N VAL A 35 -6.67 -4.21 -13.73
CA VAL A 35 -5.39 -4.29 -14.43
C VAL A 35 -5.14 -2.96 -15.15
N PRO A 36 -4.14 -2.16 -14.76
CA PRO A 36 -3.81 -0.96 -15.50
C PRO A 36 -3.26 -1.29 -16.88
N SER A 37 -3.59 -0.45 -17.86
CA SER A 37 -3.07 -0.56 -19.22
C SER A 37 -1.55 -0.54 -19.23
N THR A 38 -0.94 -1.36 -20.09
CA THR A 38 0.50 -1.58 -20.12
C THR A 38 1.28 -0.28 -20.30
N SER A 39 0.74 0.68 -21.07
CA SER A 39 1.37 1.98 -21.31
C SER A 39 1.42 2.89 -20.08
N THR A 40 0.65 2.59 -19.04
CA THR A 40 0.55 3.40 -17.80
C THR A 40 1.07 2.68 -16.57
N LEU A 41 1.57 1.46 -16.72
CA LEU A 41 2.12 0.69 -15.62
C LEU A 41 3.40 1.36 -15.09
N PRO A 42 3.50 1.64 -13.78
CA PRO A 42 4.73 2.10 -13.18
C PRO A 42 5.76 0.97 -13.11
N VAL A 43 7.04 1.32 -13.05
CA VAL A 43 8.14 0.34 -12.87
C VAL A 43 7.96 -0.51 -11.60
N SER A 44 7.30 0.04 -10.57
CA SER A 44 6.98 -0.63 -9.30
C SER A 44 5.68 -1.44 -9.30
N SER A 45 5.09 -1.73 -10.47
CA SER A 45 3.81 -2.45 -10.57
C SER A 45 3.87 -3.91 -10.08
N SER A 46 5.05 -4.52 -10.08
CA SER A 46 5.25 -5.93 -9.69
C SER A 46 5.47 -6.11 -8.19
N THR A 47 4.71 -5.40 -7.35
CA THR A 47 4.77 -5.51 -5.88
C THR A 47 3.44 -6.02 -5.32
N ALA A 48 3.49 -6.75 -4.20
CA ALA A 48 2.29 -7.25 -3.54
C ALA A 48 1.36 -6.10 -3.12
N ARG A 49 1.93 -5.01 -2.62
CA ARG A 49 1.19 -3.79 -2.27
C ARG A 49 0.46 -3.19 -3.47
N PHE A 50 1.12 -3.09 -4.62
CA PHE A 50 0.50 -2.59 -5.83
C PHE A 50 -0.65 -3.52 -6.28
N LEU A 51 -0.46 -4.84 -6.22
CA LEU A 51 -1.52 -5.80 -6.49
C LEU A 51 -2.73 -5.63 -5.55
N GLU A 52 -2.50 -5.47 -4.25
CA GLU A 52 -3.56 -5.30 -3.25
C GLU A 52 -4.39 -4.03 -3.42
N LEU A 53 -3.77 -2.94 -3.90
CA LEU A 53 -4.47 -1.69 -4.25
C LEU A 53 -5.39 -1.85 -5.47
N HIS A 54 -5.15 -2.88 -6.28
CA HIS A 54 -5.88 -3.13 -7.51
C HIS A 54 -6.88 -4.29 -7.39
N ILE A 55 -6.95 -4.94 -6.24
CA ILE A 55 -8.00 -5.91 -5.94
C ILE A 55 -9.09 -5.22 -5.13
N LEU A 56 -10.30 -5.23 -5.68
CA LEU A 56 -11.49 -4.65 -5.07
C LEU A 56 -12.39 -5.74 -4.51
N LYS A 57 -12.82 -5.56 -3.27
CA LYS A 57 -13.83 -6.40 -2.62
C LYS A 57 -15.14 -5.63 -2.50
N PRO A 58 -16.29 -6.27 -2.72
CA PRO A 58 -17.58 -5.60 -2.54
C PRO A 58 -17.70 -5.10 -1.10
N SER A 59 -18.14 -3.85 -0.94
CA SER A 59 -18.43 -3.27 0.36
C SER A 59 -19.61 -4.03 0.99
N ARG A 60 -19.49 -4.34 2.29
CA ARG A 60 -20.58 -4.94 3.06
C ARG A 60 -21.67 -3.93 3.43
N LEU A 61 -21.36 -2.64 3.34
CA LEU A 61 -22.22 -1.56 3.82
C LEU A 61 -22.99 -0.89 2.69
N TYR A 62 -22.38 -0.77 1.50
CA TYR A 62 -22.92 0.02 0.40
C TYR A 62 -22.89 -0.77 -0.90
N LYS A 63 -24.07 -0.96 -1.51
CA LYS A 63 -24.20 -1.61 -2.81
C LYS A 63 -23.53 -0.76 -3.90
N GLY A 64 -22.79 -1.41 -4.82
CA GLY A 64 -22.07 -0.72 -5.90
C GLY A 64 -20.78 -0.01 -5.45
N GLN A 65 -20.42 -0.13 -4.16
CA GLN A 65 -19.13 0.30 -3.65
C GLN A 65 -18.24 -0.90 -3.35
N TYR A 66 -16.95 -0.65 -3.44
CA TYR A 66 -15.89 -1.60 -3.21
C TYR A 66 -14.84 -1.00 -2.28
N VAL A 67 -14.00 -1.86 -1.74
CA VAL A 67 -12.83 -1.47 -0.95
C VAL A 67 -11.60 -2.20 -1.48
N THR A 68 -10.46 -1.52 -1.49
CA THR A 68 -9.18 -2.17 -1.80
C THR A 68 -8.82 -3.19 -0.72
N VAL A 69 -8.12 -4.25 -1.11
CA VAL A 69 -7.60 -5.24 -0.15
C VAL A 69 -6.52 -4.62 0.72
N TRP A 70 -5.67 -3.77 0.13
CA TRP A 70 -4.68 -3.04 0.88
C TRP A 70 -5.34 -2.10 1.90
N SER A 71 -4.80 -2.09 3.11
CA SER A 71 -5.08 -1.09 4.15
C SER A 71 -3.79 -0.32 4.47
N ASN A 72 -3.92 0.95 4.80
CA ASN A 72 -2.79 1.75 5.26
C ASN A 72 -2.36 1.36 6.69
N VAL A 73 -1.30 1.99 7.19
CA VAL A 73 -0.77 1.76 8.56
C VAL A 73 -1.80 2.09 9.66
N ASN A 74 -2.79 2.94 9.34
CA ASN A 74 -3.88 3.33 10.23
C ASN A 74 -5.14 2.43 10.08
N GLY A 75 -5.07 1.39 9.23
CA GLY A 75 -6.20 0.49 8.96
C GLY A 75 -7.27 1.06 8.01
N GLU A 76 -7.04 2.20 7.38
CA GLU A 76 -7.98 2.79 6.42
C GLU A 76 -7.80 2.15 5.04
N HIS A 77 -8.93 1.83 4.42
CA HIS A 77 -9.02 1.31 3.06
C HIS A 77 -9.38 2.42 2.08
N GLN A 78 -8.89 2.30 0.85
CA GLN A 78 -9.40 3.11 -0.25
C GLN A 78 -10.77 2.58 -0.65
N THR A 79 -11.78 3.46 -0.68
CA THR A 79 -13.11 3.12 -1.18
C THR A 79 -13.15 3.35 -2.68
N VAL A 80 -13.89 2.53 -3.41
CA VAL A 80 -14.02 2.63 -4.87
C VAL A 80 -15.48 2.49 -5.24
N SER A 81 -16.04 3.46 -5.96
CA SER A 81 -17.37 3.39 -6.53
C SER A 81 -17.29 3.03 -8.01
N TRP A 82 -18.12 2.09 -8.45
CA TRP A 82 -18.25 1.76 -9.86
C TRP A 82 -19.46 2.49 -10.46
N ASP A 83 -19.20 3.31 -11.48
CA ASP A 83 -20.22 3.86 -12.35
C ASP A 83 -20.34 3.01 -13.63
N GLU A 84 -21.38 2.19 -13.70
CA GLU A 84 -21.68 1.35 -14.86
C GLU A 84 -22.08 2.17 -16.10
N HIS A 85 -22.66 3.37 -15.94
CA HIS A 85 -23.12 4.19 -17.05
C HIS A 85 -21.96 4.87 -17.78
N ASN A 86 -21.01 5.39 -17.01
CA ASN A 86 -19.81 6.05 -17.55
C ASN A 86 -18.61 5.10 -17.68
N TYR A 87 -18.81 3.82 -17.37
CA TYR A 87 -17.80 2.78 -17.46
C TYR A 87 -16.49 3.19 -16.77
N SER A 88 -16.61 3.62 -15.51
CA SER A 88 -15.53 4.22 -14.75
C SER A 88 -15.52 3.78 -13.29
N LEU A 89 -14.34 3.84 -12.67
CA LEU A 89 -14.15 3.61 -11.24
C LEU A 89 -13.64 4.89 -10.61
N THR A 90 -14.27 5.34 -9.53
CA THR A 90 -13.79 6.48 -8.74
C THR A 90 -13.28 5.99 -7.40
N ALA A 91 -11.99 6.13 -7.19
CA ALA A 91 -11.32 5.71 -5.98
C ALA A 91 -11.11 6.92 -5.05
N VAL A 92 -11.50 6.79 -3.79
CA VAL A 92 -11.43 7.86 -2.78
C VAL A 92 -10.53 7.42 -1.63
N TYR A 93 -9.55 8.25 -1.30
CA TYR A 93 -8.64 8.03 -0.18
C TYR A 93 -8.21 9.36 0.43
N ALA A 94 -8.33 9.49 1.76
CA ALA A 94 -7.96 10.70 2.50
C ALA A 94 -8.55 12.01 1.92
N GLY A 95 -9.78 11.96 1.41
CA GLY A 95 -10.46 13.10 0.79
C GLY A 95 -9.98 13.46 -0.62
N GLN A 96 -9.09 12.66 -1.21
CA GLN A 96 -8.68 12.78 -2.61
C GLN A 96 -9.41 11.74 -3.47
N GLU A 97 -9.82 12.16 -4.65
CA GLU A 97 -10.53 11.32 -5.62
C GLU A 97 -9.66 11.09 -6.87
N ASN A 98 -9.68 9.88 -7.39
CA ASN A 98 -9.07 9.52 -8.66
C ASN A 98 -10.03 8.64 -9.46
N THR A 99 -10.54 9.19 -10.57
CA THR A 99 -11.43 8.47 -11.49
C THR A 99 -10.64 7.87 -12.63
N VAL A 100 -10.79 6.57 -12.86
CA VAL A 100 -10.16 5.82 -13.95
C VAL A 100 -11.24 5.25 -14.87
N HIS A 101 -10.94 5.14 -16.16
CA HIS A 101 -11.86 4.58 -17.15
C HIS A 101 -11.61 3.10 -17.32
N ILE A 102 -12.69 2.33 -17.41
CA ILE A 102 -12.62 0.91 -17.74
C ILE A 102 -12.50 0.84 -19.27
N LEU A 103 -11.46 0.17 -19.76
CA LEU A 103 -11.23 -0.04 -21.18
C LEU A 103 -11.84 -1.35 -21.65
N TYR A 104 -11.75 -2.38 -20.82
CA TYR A 104 -12.22 -3.73 -21.11
C TYR A 104 -12.63 -4.43 -19.82
N SER A 105 -13.62 -5.32 -19.91
CA SER A 105 -14.10 -6.12 -18.78
C SER A 105 -14.28 -7.56 -19.21
N GLU A 106 -13.80 -8.47 -18.39
CA GLU A 106 -13.94 -9.90 -18.58
C GLU A 106 -14.31 -10.59 -17.26
N MET A 107 -15.05 -11.68 -17.38
CA MET A 107 -15.39 -12.53 -16.23
C MET A 107 -14.45 -13.72 -16.20
N ALA A 108 -13.83 -13.94 -15.04
CA ALA A 108 -12.86 -15.01 -14.84
C ALA A 108 -13.25 -15.90 -13.65
N TYR A 109 -12.60 -17.06 -13.58
CA TYR A 109 -12.84 -18.07 -12.55
C TYR A 109 -11.52 -18.51 -11.92
N MET A 110 -11.50 -18.57 -10.59
CA MET A 110 -10.38 -19.09 -9.82
C MET A 110 -10.92 -20.08 -8.78
N GLN A 111 -10.59 -21.36 -8.91
CA GLN A 111 -11.08 -22.43 -8.01
C GLN A 111 -12.61 -22.44 -7.82
N GLY A 112 -13.36 -22.14 -8.88
CA GLY A 112 -14.83 -22.09 -8.84
C GLY A 112 -15.43 -20.79 -8.29
N ALA A 113 -14.61 -19.87 -7.76
CA ALA A 113 -15.04 -18.52 -7.43
C ALA A 113 -15.04 -17.63 -8.67
N LYS A 114 -16.11 -16.85 -8.85
CA LYS A 114 -16.28 -15.93 -9.98
C LYS A 114 -15.81 -14.53 -9.60
N TYR A 115 -14.95 -13.94 -10.41
CA TYR A 115 -14.46 -12.57 -10.26
C TYR A 115 -14.43 -11.85 -11.61
N ASN A 116 -14.44 -10.52 -11.59
CA ASN A 116 -14.29 -9.72 -12.80
C ASN A 116 -12.85 -9.22 -12.93
N VAL A 117 -12.33 -9.19 -14.15
CA VAL A 117 -11.07 -8.55 -14.50
C VAL A 117 -11.42 -7.30 -15.31
N LEU A 118 -10.97 -6.15 -14.85
CA LEU A 118 -11.17 -4.87 -15.53
C LEU A 118 -9.83 -4.35 -16.01
N LEU A 119 -9.65 -4.18 -17.32
CA LEU A 119 -8.56 -3.39 -17.84
C LEU A 119 -8.92 -1.91 -17.68
N ILE A 120 -8.08 -1.13 -17.01
CA ILE A 120 -8.30 0.30 -16.74
C ILE A 120 -7.23 1.16 -17.40
N ASP A 121 -7.58 2.39 -17.75
CA ASP A 121 -6.70 3.32 -18.47
C ASP A 121 -5.43 3.69 -17.70
N ARG A 122 -5.50 3.75 -16.36
CA ARG A 122 -4.37 4.07 -15.48
C ARG A 122 -4.52 3.43 -14.10
N PRO A 123 -3.45 3.33 -13.29
CA PRO A 123 -3.52 2.75 -11.95
C PRO A 123 -4.55 3.42 -11.03
N LEU A 124 -5.19 2.61 -10.17
CA LEU A 124 -6.18 3.07 -9.17
C LEU A 124 -5.58 3.89 -8.02
N ASN A 125 -4.26 3.91 -7.91
CA ASN A 125 -3.57 4.48 -6.75
C ASN A 125 -3.77 6.01 -6.68
N VAL A 126 -4.46 6.47 -5.63
CA VAL A 126 -4.61 7.90 -5.30
C VAL A 126 -3.32 8.45 -4.66
N LEU A 127 -2.43 7.58 -4.16
CA LEU A 127 -1.16 7.96 -3.57
C LEU A 127 -0.18 8.43 -4.66
N LYS A 128 -0.36 9.66 -5.15
CA LYS A 128 0.58 10.36 -6.04
C LYS A 128 1.94 10.67 -5.38
N HIS A 129 2.14 10.25 -4.14
CA HIS A 129 3.34 10.53 -3.36
C HIS A 129 3.90 9.27 -2.72
N GLU A 130 4.39 8.32 -3.53
CA GLU A 130 5.69 7.77 -3.16
C GLU A 130 6.70 8.82 -3.59
N VAL A 131 7.05 9.68 -2.63
CA VAL A 131 8.13 10.66 -2.74
C VAL A 131 9.30 9.98 -3.45
N PRO A 132 9.74 10.44 -4.63
CA PRO A 132 10.88 9.82 -5.30
C PRO A 132 12.05 9.88 -4.33
N ILE A 133 12.75 8.75 -4.19
CA ILE A 133 13.91 8.57 -3.28
C ILE A 133 14.98 9.67 -3.52
N SER A 134 14.93 10.37 -4.66
CA SER A 134 15.70 11.58 -4.97
C SER A 134 15.45 12.80 -4.06
N SER A 135 14.47 12.76 -3.16
CA SER A 135 14.19 13.84 -2.19
C SER A 135 14.42 13.45 -0.72
N ILE A 136 15.02 12.28 -0.48
CA ILE A 136 15.77 12.06 0.76
C ILE A 136 17.02 12.94 0.66
N PRO A 137 17.27 13.91 1.56
CA PRO A 137 18.55 14.60 1.59
C PRO A 137 19.64 13.54 1.74
N GLN A 138 20.50 13.43 0.73
CA GLN A 138 21.68 12.56 0.77
C GLN A 138 22.64 13.06 1.85
N THR A 139 22.37 12.68 3.09
CA THR A 139 23.32 12.84 4.20
C THR A 139 23.53 11.51 4.87
N VAL A 140 23.86 10.49 4.08
CA VAL A 140 24.60 9.33 4.59
C VAL A 140 26.05 9.54 4.16
N GLN A 141 26.83 10.20 5.02
CA GLN A 141 28.29 10.10 4.89
C GLN A 141 28.67 8.67 5.22
N VAL A 142 28.99 7.91 4.18
CA VAL A 142 29.66 6.61 4.31
C VAL A 142 31.09 6.92 4.74
N TYR A 143 31.34 6.90 6.04
CA TYR A 143 32.70 6.88 6.55
C TYR A 143 33.28 5.50 6.22
N ARG A 144 34.22 5.45 5.28
CA ARG A 144 35.14 4.31 5.17
C ARG A 144 35.94 4.31 6.48
N ILE A 145 35.64 3.35 7.33
CA ILE A 145 36.51 3.01 8.45
C ILE A 145 37.51 2.02 7.88
N ASP A 146 38.72 2.49 7.58
CA ASP A 146 39.85 1.61 7.35
C ASP A 146 40.21 0.98 8.70
N ILE A 147 39.80 -0.27 8.90
CA ILE A 147 40.09 -1.01 10.12
C ILE A 147 41.54 -1.50 10.00
N THR A 148 42.48 -0.74 10.54
CA THR A 148 43.82 -1.26 10.84
C THR A 148 43.72 -2.12 12.10
N GLU A 149 44.24 -3.35 12.03
CA GLU A 149 44.26 -4.35 13.11
C GLU A 149 44.53 -3.71 14.48
N THR A 150 43.46 -3.51 15.24
CA THR A 150 43.51 -3.13 16.64
C THR A 150 42.48 -3.95 17.41
N SER A 151 42.93 -4.37 18.58
CA SER A 151 42.40 -5.42 19.44
C SER A 151 40.87 -5.44 19.61
N VAL A 152 40.31 -6.65 19.59
CA VAL A 152 38.87 -6.98 19.71
C VAL A 152 38.21 -6.40 20.97
N GLU A 153 38.99 -6.04 21.99
CA GLU A 153 38.50 -5.46 23.25
C GLU A 153 37.99 -4.01 23.13
N ASP A 154 38.48 -3.21 22.17
CA ASP A 154 38.08 -1.80 22.05
C ASP A 154 36.76 -1.60 21.26
N MET A 155 36.27 -2.62 20.53
CA MET A 155 35.02 -2.52 19.77
C MET A 155 33.75 -2.49 20.64
N LYS A 156 33.82 -2.91 21.91
CA LYS A 156 32.65 -2.92 22.79
C LYS A 156 32.28 -1.53 23.33
N GLN A 157 33.21 -0.57 23.38
CA GLN A 157 32.92 0.78 23.90
C GLN A 157 32.31 1.74 22.84
N VAL A 158 32.55 1.49 21.55
CA VAL A 158 32.10 2.38 20.47
C VAL A 158 30.62 2.17 20.11
N LEU A 159 30.10 0.93 20.22
CA LEU A 159 28.71 0.62 19.90
C LEU A 159 27.70 1.12 20.95
N VAL A 160 28.12 1.31 22.20
CA VAL A 160 27.24 1.76 23.29
C VAL A 160 27.16 3.30 23.37
N SER A 161 28.21 4.02 22.99
CA SER A 161 28.29 5.47 23.19
C SER A 161 27.66 6.32 22.08
N ASN A 162 27.65 5.85 20.83
CA ASN A 162 27.16 6.63 19.69
C ASN A 162 25.65 6.49 19.41
N SER A 163 25.03 5.39 19.85
CA SER A 163 23.61 5.12 19.60
C SER A 163 22.66 5.92 20.51
N PHE A 164 23.11 6.32 21.71
CA PHE A 164 22.24 7.00 22.70
C PHE A 164 22.24 8.54 22.59
N LYS A 165 23.35 9.17 22.20
CA LYS A 165 23.42 10.64 22.13
C LYS A 165 22.54 11.22 21.02
N LYS A 166 22.40 10.52 19.88
CA LYS A 166 21.62 11.00 18.73
C LYS A 166 20.10 10.82 18.91
N LEU A 167 19.66 9.83 19.67
CA LEU A 167 18.23 9.63 19.98
C LEU A 167 17.71 10.64 21.02
N SER A 168 18.56 11.10 21.96
CA SER A 168 18.14 12.10 22.96
C SER A 168 17.96 13.53 22.42
N GLN A 169 18.58 13.86 21.28
CA GLN A 169 18.37 15.16 20.62
C GLN A 169 17.12 15.19 19.73
N LEU A 170 16.70 14.05 19.18
CA LEU A 170 15.49 13.95 18.36
C LEU A 170 14.18 13.95 19.16
N VAL A 171 14.23 13.66 20.47
CA VAL A 171 13.07 13.74 21.36
C VAL A 171 12.84 15.16 21.91
N LYS A 172 13.83 16.06 21.81
CA LYS A 172 13.73 17.43 22.35
C LYS A 172 13.17 18.48 21.38
N THR A 173 12.92 18.12 20.12
CA THR A 173 12.47 19.06 19.07
C THR A 173 11.00 18.95 18.66
N SER A 174 10.17 18.13 19.33
CA SER A 174 8.72 18.06 19.06
C SER A 174 7.82 18.50 20.21
N SER A 175 8.35 19.08 21.29
CA SER A 175 7.54 19.65 22.38
C SER A 175 7.35 21.16 22.25
N SER A 176 6.70 21.60 21.17
CA SER A 176 5.95 22.85 21.18
C SER A 176 4.71 22.72 20.30
N LEU A 177 3.65 22.11 20.82
CA LEU A 177 2.26 22.57 20.60
C LEU A 177 1.28 21.70 21.40
N ARG A 178 0.65 22.38 22.37
CA ARG A 178 -0.66 22.13 22.99
C ARG A 178 -0.78 21.02 24.03
N GLN A 179 -0.69 21.48 25.27
CA GLN A 179 -1.42 20.99 26.43
C GLN A 179 -2.87 20.61 26.08
N ARG A 180 -3.26 19.37 26.39
CA ARG A 180 -4.58 19.05 26.95
C ARG A 180 -4.45 17.89 27.93
N THR A 181 -4.65 18.23 29.19
CA THR A 181 -4.85 17.37 30.35
C THR A 181 -6.02 16.41 30.14
N TRP A 182 -5.83 15.13 30.47
CA TRP A 182 -6.91 14.23 30.86
C TRP A 182 -6.50 13.45 32.11
N CYS A 183 -7.32 13.58 33.14
CA CYS A 183 -7.18 12.99 34.46
C CYS A 183 -7.45 11.49 34.41
N TYR A 184 -6.64 10.71 35.13
CA TYR A 184 -6.97 9.35 35.57
C TYR A 184 -8.01 9.40 36.70
N PRO A 185 -8.99 8.49 36.74
CA PRO A 185 -9.60 8.09 38.00
C PRO A 185 -9.21 6.66 38.41
N HIS A 186 -8.92 6.60 39.70
CA HIS A 186 -8.80 5.49 40.63
C HIS A 186 -9.54 4.16 40.35
N PHE A 187 -8.80 3.09 40.67
CA PHE A 187 -9.18 1.93 41.49
C PHE A 187 -10.66 1.78 41.91
N TYR A 188 -11.22 0.60 41.67
CA TYR A 188 -12.02 -0.11 42.68
C TYR A 188 -11.75 -1.63 42.62
N GLN A 189 -11.26 -2.17 43.74
CA GLN A 189 -11.47 -3.56 44.13
C GLN A 189 -12.95 -3.74 44.49
N MET A 190 -13.56 -4.86 44.10
CA MET A 190 -14.55 -5.52 44.94
C MET A 190 -14.49 -7.04 44.77
N GLN A 191 -14.58 -7.70 45.92
CA GLN A 191 -14.62 -9.14 46.13
C GLN A 191 -15.82 -9.79 45.43
N ARG A 192 -15.63 -11.04 45.00
CA ARG A 192 -16.35 -12.21 45.53
C ARG A 192 -15.62 -13.50 45.14
#